data_AF-A0A926EAW0-F1
#
_entry.id   AF-A0A926EAW0-F1
#
_cell.length_a   1.000
_cell.length_b   1.000
_cell.length_c   1.000
_cell.angle_alpha   90.00
_cell.angle_beta   90.00
_cell.angle_gamma   90.00
#
_symmetry.space_group_name_H-M   'P 1'
#
loop_
_entity.id
_entity.type
_entity.pdbx_description
1 polymer ?
#
loop_
_entity_poly.entity_id
_entity_poly.type
_entity_poly.pdbx_seq_one_letter_code
_entity_poly.pdbx_strand_id
1 'polypeptide(L)' 'MLKKEKIDRINQLAKKSKTSEGLTAEEKAEQQQLRKEYIEKFREHFKGHLSRVKFVEDLSEEELKEIKEQKNRQN' A
#
# COMPACT_ATOMS: atom_id res chain seq x y z
N MET A 1 -0.87 4.74 6.75
CA MET A 1 -0.82 3.26 6.73
C MET A 1 -1.49 2.70 7.98
N LEU A 2 -1.97 1.45 7.93
CA LEU A 2 -2.55 0.76 9.08
C LEU A 2 -1.47 0.39 10.12
N LYS A 3 -1.82 0.28 11.40
CA LYS A 3 -0.89 -0.15 12.47
C LYS A 3 -0.32 -1.55 12.18
N LYS A 4 0.95 -1.76 12.51
CA LYS A 4 1.68 -3.02 12.29
C LYS A 4 0.95 -4.22 12.91
N GLU A 5 0.43 -4.08 14.12
CA GLU A 5 -0.32 -5.12 14.85
C GLU A 5 -1.53 -5.63 14.06
N LYS A 6 -2.28 -4.74 13.40
CA LYS A 6 -3.43 -5.11 12.57
C LYS A 6 -3.00 -5.82 11.29
N ILE A 7 -1.87 -5.43 10.71
CA ILE A 7 -1.29 -6.10 9.54
C ILE A 7 -0.84 -7.52 9.91
N ASP A 8 -0.18 -7.67 11.06
CA ASP A 8 0.23 -8.98 11.58
C ASP A 8 -0.99 -9.88 11.83
N ARG A 9 -2.08 -9.31 12.37
CA ARG A 9 -3.36 -10.03 12.52
C ARG A 9 -3.95 -10.47 11.18
N ILE A 10 -3.96 -9.60 10.17
CA ILE A 10 -4.38 -9.96 8.80
C ILE A 10 -3.55 -11.14 8.27
N ASN A 11 -2.24 -11.14 8.50
CA ASN A 11 -1.33 -12.19 8.06
C ASN A 11 -1.58 -13.52 8.81
N GLN A 12 -1.84 -13.46 10.12
CA GLN A 12 -2.21 -14.63 10.92
C GLN A 12 -3.51 -15.26 10.39
N LEU A 13 -4.56 -14.46 10.18
CA LEU A 13 -5.84 -14.91 9.62
C LEU A 13 -5.65 -15.44 8.18
N ALA A 14 -4.79 -14.80 7.38
CA ALA A 14 -4.48 -15.28 6.03
C ALA A 14 -3.74 -16.62 6.04
N LYS A 15 -2.84 -16.85 7.01
CA LYS A 15 -2.14 -18.13 7.20
C LYS A 15 -3.12 -19.21 7.67
N LYS A 16 -3.98 -18.90 8.63
CA LYS A 16 -5.02 -19.81 9.14
C LYS A 16 -6.03 -20.19 8.05
N SER A 17 -6.42 -19.26 7.19
CA SER A 17 -7.28 -19.55 6.03
C SER A 17 -6.70 -20.58 5.04
N LYS A 18 -5.39 -20.84 5.06
CA LYS A 18 -4.73 -21.83 4.20
C LYS A 18 -4.58 -23.19 4.87
N THR A 19 -4.93 -23.34 6.15
CA THR A 19 -4.93 -24.63 6.84
C THR A 19 -6.20 -25.40 6.51
N SER A 20 -6.21 -26.70 6.78
CA SER A 20 -7.38 -27.58 6.63
C SER A 20 -8.56 -27.18 7.52
N GLU A 21 -8.29 -26.56 8.69
CA GLU A 21 -9.30 -26.05 9.62
C GLU A 21 -9.99 -24.78 9.08
N GLY A 22 -9.28 -24.00 8.25
CA GLY A 22 -9.81 -22.76 7.68
C GLY A 22 -10.08 -21.66 8.71
N LEU A 23 -10.95 -20.72 8.33
CA LEU A 23 -11.41 -19.64 9.21
C LEU A 23 -12.82 -19.93 9.71
N THR A 24 -13.07 -19.65 10.98
CA THR A 24 -14.45 -19.60 11.49
C THR A 24 -15.21 -18.42 10.88
N ALA A 25 -16.54 -18.41 11.01
CA ALA A 25 -17.37 -17.32 10.51
C ALA A 25 -16.98 -15.96 11.15
N GLU A 26 -16.65 -15.96 12.44
CA GLU A 26 -16.21 -14.78 13.18
C GLU A 26 -14.86 -14.28 12.69
N GLU A 27 -13.89 -15.18 12.50
CA GLU A 27 -12.56 -14.82 11.99
C GLU A 27 -12.62 -14.33 10.54
N LYS A 28 -13.54 -14.84 9.74
CA LYS A 28 -13.78 -14.37 8.37
C LYS A 28 -14.34 -12.95 8.37
N ALA A 29 -15.26 -12.64 9.28
CA ALA A 29 -15.78 -11.29 9.47
C ALA A 29 -14.68 -10.32 9.95
N GLU A 30 -13.87 -10.73 10.93
CA GLU A 30 -12.71 -9.98 11.42
C GLU A 30 -11.73 -9.70 10.26
N GLN A 31 -11.39 -10.73 9.48
CA GLN A 31 -10.47 -10.60 8.35
C GLN A 31 -11.02 -9.63 7.29
N GLN A 32 -12.32 -9.68 6.97
CA GLN A 32 -12.93 -8.75 6.02
C GLN A 32 -12.88 -7.31 6.52
N GLN A 33 -13.21 -7.08 7.79
CA GLN A 33 -13.16 -5.74 8.39
C GLN A 33 -11.73 -5.17 8.37
N LEU A 34 -10.74 -5.95 8.79
CA LEU A 34 -9.34 -5.54 8.79
C LEU A 34 -8.81 -5.29 7.37
N ARG A 35 -9.19 -6.11 6.39
CA ARG A 35 -8.81 -5.90 4.99
C ARG A 35 -9.45 -4.64 4.40
N LYS A 36 -10.70 -4.35 4.74
CA LYS A 36 -11.37 -3.12 4.30
C LYS A 36 -10.63 -1.88 4.82
N GLU A 37 -10.33 -1.85 6.11
CA GLU A 37 -9.60 -0.75 6.74
C GLU A 37 -8.19 -0.57 6.14
N TYR A 38 -7.49 -1.68 5.87
CA TYR A 38 -6.19 -1.66 5.19
C TYR A 38 -6.30 -1.04 3.79
N ILE A 39 -7.27 -1.47 2.97
CA ILE A 39 -7.45 -0.97 1.61
C ILE A 39 -7.80 0.51 1.59
N GLU A 40 -8.65 0.98 2.50
CA GLU A 40 -8.99 2.41 2.61
C GLU A 40 -7.75 3.25 2.91
N LYS A 41 -6.95 2.84 3.91
CA LYS A 41 -5.70 3.53 4.24
C LYS A 41 -4.63 3.41 3.15
N PHE A 42 -4.60 2.30 2.43
CA PHE A 42 -3.71 2.11 1.30
C PHE A 42 -4.09 3.04 0.14
N ARG A 43 -5.39 3.14 -0.21
CA ARG A 43 -5.89 4.03 -1.26
C ARG A 43 -5.61 5.50 -0.97
N GLU A 44 -5.81 5.91 0.28
CA GLU A 44 -5.49 7.28 0.75
C GLU A 44 -4.02 7.62 0.46
N HIS A 45 -3.11 6.73 0.87
CA HIS A 45 -1.68 6.91 0.63
C HIS A 45 -1.30 6.83 -0.86
N PHE A 46 -1.89 5.88 -1.59
CA PHE A 46 -1.61 5.65 -3.01
C PHE A 46 -2.07 6.84 -3.87
N LYS A 47 -3.19 7.49 -3.53
CA LYS A 47 -3.65 8.71 -4.20
C LYS A 47 -2.62 9.84 -4.11
N GLY A 48 -1.99 10.02 -2.95
CA GLY A 48 -0.91 11.00 -2.77
C GLY A 48 0.38 10.65 -3.53
N HIS A 49 0.60 9.36 -3.82
CA HIS A 49 1.70 8.94 -4.67
C HIS A 49 1.38 9.22 -6.15
N LEU A 50 0.17 8.87 -6.60
CA LEU A 50 -0.29 9.14 -7.97
C LEU A 50 -0.28 10.62 -8.32
N SER A 51 -0.60 11.52 -7.38
CA SER A 51 -0.53 12.97 -7.64
C SER A 51 0.89 13.48 -7.90
N ARG A 52 1.92 12.70 -7.57
CA ARG A 52 3.32 13.02 -7.87
C ARG A 52 3.81 12.35 -9.14
N VAL A 53 3.07 11.38 -9.68
CA VAL A 53 3.39 10.75 -10.95
C VAL A 53 3.00 11.74 -12.06
N LYS A 54 3.98 12.14 -12.85
CA LYS A 54 3.80 12.96 -14.05
C LYS A 54 4.28 12.17 -15.27
N PHE A 55 3.65 12.38 -16.42
CA PHE A 55 4.19 11.86 -17.68
C PHE A 55 5.44 12.65 -18.06
N VAL A 56 6.47 11.94 -18.52
CA VAL A 56 7.76 12.56 -18.87
C VAL A 56 7.61 13.53 -20.04
N GLU A 57 6.66 13.27 -20.93
CA GLU A 57 6.34 14.11 -22.09
C GLU A 57 5.72 15.46 -21.70
N ASP A 58 5.11 15.57 -20.52
CA ASP A 58 4.47 16.78 -20.01
C ASP A 58 5.43 17.65 -19.16
N LEU A 59 6.68 17.23 -18.96
CA LEU A 59 7.66 17.93 -18.13
C LEU A 59 8.45 18.96 -18.93
N SER A 60 8.73 20.11 -18.30
CA SER A 60 9.64 21.11 -18.89
C SER A 60 11.10 20.63 -18.87
N GLU A 61 11.95 21.22 -19.72
CA GLU A 61 13.40 20.94 -19.72
C GLU A 61 14.05 21.24 -18.35
N GLU A 62 13.54 22.26 -17.65
CA GLU A 62 13.99 22.63 -16.30
C GLU A 62 13.64 21.54 -15.28
N GLU A 63 12.38 21.06 -15.26
CA GLU A 63 11.94 19.97 -14.38
C GLU A 63 12.74 18.68 -14.64
N LEU A 64 13.02 18.36 -15.92
CA LEU A 64 13.82 17.19 -16.29
C LEU A 64 15.27 17.29 -15.81
N LYS A 65 15.86 18.48 -15.85
CA LYS A 65 17.22 18.73 -15.38
C LYS A 65 17.31 18.57 -13.86
N GLU A 66 16.35 19.13 -13.12
CA GLU A 66 16.26 18.98 -11.66
C GLU A 66 16.14 17.51 -11.24
N ILE A 67 15.27 16.73 -11.90
CA ILE A 67 15.09 15.30 -11.62
C ILE A 67 16.39 14.51 -11.85
N LYS A 68 17.12 14.81 -12.92
CA LYS A 68 18.41 14.18 -13.22
C LYS A 68 19.48 14.53 -12.19
N GLU A 69 19.56 15.79 -11.78
CA GLU A 69 20.49 16.23 -10.75
C GLU A 69 20.18 15.62 -9.38
N GLN A 70 18.89 15.51 -9.00
CA GLN A 70 18.48 14.83 -7.78
C GLN A 70 18.86 13.35 -7.78
N LYS A 71 18.67 12.64 -8.90
CA LYS A 71 19.09 11.24 -9.04
C LYS A 71 20.60 11.07 -8.89
N ASN A 72 21.39 11.97 -9.46
CA ASN A 72 22.85 11.90 -9.37
C ASN A 72 23.40 12.20 -7.96
N ARG A 73 22.66 12.95 -7.12
CA ARG A 73 23.05 13.20 -5.72
C ARG A 73 22.71 12.03 -4.79
N GLN A 74 21.83 11.12 -5.22
CA GLN A 74 21.38 9.97 -4.44
C GLN A 74 22.10 8.66 -4.80
N ASN A 75 22.97 8.68 -5.81
CA ASN A 75 23.87 7.60 -6.22
C ASN A 75 25.29 7.89 -5.72
#